data_AF-A0A3M1SRC2-F1
#
_entry.id   AF-A0A3M1SRC2-F1
#
_cell.length_a   1.000
_cell.length_b   1.000
_cell.length_c   1.000
_cell.angle_alpha   90.00
_cell.angle_beta   90.00
_cell.angle_gamma   90.00
#
_symmetry.space_group_name_H-M   'P 1'
#
loop_
_entity.id
_entity.type
_entity.pdbx_description
1 polymer ?
#
loop_
_entity_poly.entity_id
_entity_poly.type
_entity_poly.pdbx_seq_one_letter_code
_entity_poly.pdbx_strand_id
1 'polypeptide(L)' 'MQRRHRDRDLYLAVPIQNYTGFLQDNSLQKSLKDSRVRAIVFDPSQKAIVKWIEWGNG' A
#
# COMPACT_ATOMS: atom_id res chain seq x y z
N MET A 1 -21.39 5.59 17.45
CA MET A 1 -21.20 6.61 16.40
C MET A 1 -19.69 6.76 16.11
N GLN A 2 -19.18 6.12 15.05
CA GLN A 2 -17.76 6.21 14.70
C GLN A 2 -17.47 7.60 14.10
N ARG A 3 -16.82 8.48 14.87
CA ARG A 3 -16.22 9.70 14.33
C ARG A 3 -14.94 9.32 13.59
N ARG A 4 -15.06 8.89 12.33
CA ARG A 4 -13.91 8.77 11.41
C ARG A 4 -13.40 10.18 11.16
N HIS A 5 -12.14 10.44 11.50
CA HIS A 5 -11.42 11.62 11.04
C HIS A 5 -11.43 11.57 9.51
N ARG A 6 -12.29 12.38 8.87
CA ARG A 6 -12.47 12.40 7.41
C ARG A 6 -11.21 12.78 6.66
N ASP A 7 -10.28 13.44 7.33
CA ASP A 7 -9.03 13.96 6.74
C ASP A 7 -7.83 13.03 6.95
N ARG A 8 -8.04 11.78 7.38
CA ARG A 8 -6.96 10.79 7.52
C ARG A 8 -6.98 9.81 6.37
N ASP A 9 -5.95 9.89 5.54
CA ASP A 9 -5.68 8.91 4.50
C ASP A 9 -5.24 7.56 5.12
N LEU A 10 -5.82 6.48 4.60
CA LEU A 10 -5.50 5.11 5.01
C LEU A 10 -4.46 4.51 4.05
N TYR A 11 -3.34 4.06 4.61
CA TYR A 11 -2.30 3.37 3.86
C TYR A 11 -2.08 1.95 4.40
N LEU A 12 -1.93 0.99 3.49
CA LEU A 12 -1.45 -0.34 3.81
C LEU A 12 0.08 -0.31 4.00
N ALA A 13 0.58 -0.73 5.15
CA ALA A 13 2.02 -0.86 5.36
C ALA A 13 2.54 -2.22 4.87
N VAL A 14 3.54 -2.21 4.00
CA VAL A 14 4.05 -3.40 3.31
C VAL A 14 5.57 -3.48 3.44
N PRO A 15 6.13 -4.61 3.93
CA PRO A 15 7.57 -4.85 3.89
C PRO A 15 8.08 -4.94 2.44
N ILE A 16 9.28 -4.41 2.17
CA ILE A 16 9.88 -4.43 0.83
C ILE A 16 9.92 -5.83 0.20
N GLN A 17 10.15 -6.88 1.00
CA GLN A 17 10.17 -8.27 0.54
C GLN A 17 8.82 -8.71 -0.05
N ASN A 18 7.72 -8.27 0.56
CA ASN A 18 6.37 -8.58 0.09
C ASN A 18 6.04 -7.76 -1.16
N TYR A 19 6.54 -6.53 -1.25
CA TYR A 19 6.36 -5.67 -2.41
C TYR A 19 7.05 -6.23 -3.67
N THR A 20 8.28 -6.70 -3.54
CA THR A 20 9.05 -7.27 -4.67
C THR A 20 8.71 -8.72 -4.97
N GLY A 21 8.02 -9.41 -4.05
CA GLY A 21 7.58 -10.79 -4.20
C GLY A 21 6.08 -10.88 -4.48
N PHE A 22 5.30 -11.27 -3.46
CA PHE A 22 3.87 -11.57 -3.54
C PHE A 22 3.02 -10.50 -4.25
N LEU A 23 3.32 -9.22 -4.03
CA LEU A 23 2.59 -8.10 -4.64
C LEU A 23 2.93 -7.85 -6.12
N GLN A 24 3.88 -8.60 -6.69
CA GLN A 24 4.12 -8.63 -8.14
C GLN A 24 3.15 -9.55 -8.89
N ASP A 25 2.31 -10.32 -8.18
CA ASP A 25 1.28 -11.12 -8.83
C ASP A 25 0.24 -10.25 -9.57
N ASN A 26 0.00 -10.57 -10.84
CA ASN A 26 -0.86 -9.77 -11.71
C ASN A 26 -2.32 -9.71 -11.23
N SER A 27 -2.83 -10.79 -10.65
CA SER A 27 -4.22 -10.87 -10.16
C SER A 27 -4.40 -10.02 -8.90
N LEU A 28 -3.40 -10.06 -8.02
CA LEU A 28 -3.37 -9.23 -6.82
C LEU A 28 -3.22 -7.75 -7.17
N GLN A 29 -2.33 -7.40 -8.11
CA GLN A 29 -2.20 -6.01 -8.57
C GLN A 29 -3.49 -5.48 -9.19
N LYS A 30 -4.20 -6.30 -9.97
CA LYS A 30 -5.51 -5.92 -10.51
C LYS A 30 -6.51 -5.63 -9.39
N SER A 31 -6.59 -6.53 -8.41
CA SER A 31 -7.47 -6.37 -7.25
C SER A 31 -7.17 -5.12 -6.43
N LEU A 32 -5.88 -4.79 -6.26
CA LEU A 32 -5.43 -3.58 -5.55
C LEU A 32 -5.78 -2.29 -6.31
N LYS A 33 -5.67 -2.31 -7.65
CA LYS A 33 -6.09 -1.20 -8.53
C LYS A 33 -7.59 -0.97 -8.47
N ASP A 34 -8.39 -2.02 -8.60
CA ASP A 34 -9.85 -1.93 -8.56
C ASP A 34 -10.34 -1.38 -7.20
N SER A 35 -9.62 -1.72 -6.13
CA SER A 35 -9.92 -1.29 -4.75
C SER A 35 -9.33 0.06 -4.36
N ARG A 36 -8.60 0.74 -5.25
CA ARG A 36 -7.94 2.04 -5.02
C ARG A 36 -7.04 2.07 -3.78
N VAL A 37 -6.29 1.00 -3.53
CA VAL A 37 -5.46 0.88 -2.34
C VAL A 37 -4.26 1.82 -2.43
N ARG A 38 -4.03 2.59 -1.37
CA ARG A 38 -2.76 3.29 -1.13
C ARG A 38 -1.91 2.45 -0.18
N ALA A 39 -0.61 2.40 -0.43
CA ALA A 39 0.33 1.67 0.41
C ALA A 39 1.64 2.44 0.64
N ILE A 40 2.28 2.12 1.76
CA ILE A 40 3.66 2.49 2.05
C ILE A 40 4.50 1.22 2.06
N VAL A 41 5.60 1.24 1.30
CA VAL A 41 6.60 0.20 1.37
C VAL A 41 7.70 0.64 2.32
N PHE A 42 8.01 -0.19 3.29
CA PHE A 42 9.07 0.06 4.25
C PHE A 42 10.12 -1.06 4.23
N ASP A 43 11.37 -0.71 4.51
CA ASP A 43 12.43 -1.67 4.79
C ASP A 43 12.53 -1.90 6.31
N PRO A 44 12.18 -3.10 6.81
CA PRO A 44 12.28 -3.40 8.24
C PRO A 44 13.71 -3.30 8.79
N SER A 45 14.73 -3.58 7.97
CA SER A 45 16.14 -3.60 8.37
C SER A 45 16.68 -2.20 8.62
N GLN A 46 16.20 -1.24 7.83
CA GLN A 46 16.60 0.17 7.91
C GLN A 46 15.61 1.03 8.72
N LYS A 47 14.46 0.47 9.11
CA LYS A 47 13.35 1.19 9.76
C LYS A 47 12.92 2.44 8.97
N ALA A 48 12.94 2.33 7.64
CA ALA A 48 12.71 3.44 6.72
C ALA A 48 11.57 3.16 5.76
N ILE A 49 10.77 4.19 5.45
CA ILE A 49 9.83 4.15 4.33
C ILE A 49 10.64 4.37 3.05
N VAL A 50 10.53 3.43 2.10
CA VAL A 50 11.31 3.45 0.86
C VAL A 50 10.46 3.81 -0.35
N LYS A 51 9.13 3.66 -0.28
CA LYS A 51 8.23 3.99 -1.39
C LYS A 51 6.80 4.28 -0.93
N TRP A 52 6.14 5.21 -1.61
CA TRP A 52 4.70 5.44 -1.54
C TRP A 52 4.05 4.93 -2.83
N ILE A 53 2.94 4.24 -2.72
CA ILE A 53 2.24 3.65 -3.87
C ILE A 53 0.77 4.01 -3.82
N GLU A 54 0.25 4.42 -4.97
CA GLU A 54 -1.17 4.60 -5.20
C GLU A 54 -1.58 3.71 -6.37
N TRP A 55 -2.35 2.65 -6.07
CA TRP A 55 -2.96 1.84 -7.11
C TRP A 55 -4.33 2.42 -7.42
N GLY A 56 -4.37 3.37 -8.35
CA GLY A 56 -5.59 3.99 -8.86
C GLY A 56 -5.26 4.70 -10.18
N ASN A 57 -6.28 5.10 -10.94
CA ASN A 57 -6.05 5.89 -12.14
C ASN A 57 -5.42 7.23 -11.73
N GLY A 58 -4.22 7.50 -12.25
CA GLY A 58 -3.67 8.85 -12.33
C GLY A 58 -4.49 9.72 -13.27
#